data_AF-A0A534WI76-F1
#
_entry.id   AF-A0A534WI76-F1
#
_cell.length_a   1.000
_cell.length_b   1.000
_cell.length_c   1.000
_cell.angle_alpha   90.00
_cell.angle_beta   90.00
_cell.angle_gamma   90.00
#
_symmetry.space_group_name_H-M   'P 1'
#
loop_
_entity.id
_entity.type
_entity.pdbx_description
1 polymer ?
#
loop_
_entity_poly.entity_id
_entity_poly.type
_entity_poly.pdbx_seq_one_letter_code
_entity_poly.pdbx_strand_id
1 'polypeptide(L)'
;MLKVGIITGSTRPNRKSLDVAKWVLEAARKRSDAAYELVDIKDFELPLLDEPIPPSMGKYQQPHTKRWAAKIASLDAFVFVSPEYNHGIPAALKNAIDFLFAEWNHKAAGFVSYGAVGGARAVEH
;
A
#
# COMPACT_ATOMS: atom_id res chain seq x y z
N MET A 1 20.01 -1.52 6.74
CA MET A 1 18.95 -2.32 7.38
C MET A 1 17.74 -2.27 6.46
N LEU A 2 17.10 -3.42 6.19
CA LEU A 2 15.92 -3.48 5.32
C LEU A 2 14.80 -2.60 5.87
N LYS A 3 14.06 -1.91 5.01
CA LYS A 3 12.90 -1.09 5.35
C LYS A 3 11.62 -1.73 4.80
N VAL A 4 10.72 -2.12 5.68
CA VAL A 4 9.45 -2.77 5.33
C VAL A 4 8.31 -1.79 5.58
N GLY A 5 7.55 -1.48 4.54
CA GLY A 5 6.36 -0.64 4.63
C GLY A 5 5.10 -1.46 4.89
N ILE A 6 4.37 -1.13 5.94
CA ILE A 6 3.03 -1.67 6.21
C ILE A 6 2.03 -0.71 5.59
N ILE A 7 1.50 -1.06 4.42
CA ILE A 7 0.70 -0.17 3.58
C ILE A 7 -0.78 -0.43 3.84
N THR A 8 -1.52 0.60 4.25
CA THR A 8 -2.98 0.49 4.44
C THR A 8 -3.70 0.36 3.10
N GLY A 9 -4.78 -0.42 3.08
CA GLY A 9 -5.56 -0.69 1.86
C GLY A 9 -6.85 0.12 1.69
N SER A 10 -7.11 1.16 2.47
CA SER A 10 -8.37 1.91 2.36
C SER A 10 -8.17 3.37 2.75
N THR A 11 -8.98 4.26 2.17
CA THR A 11 -9.04 5.70 2.50
C THR A 11 -10.39 6.10 3.10
N ARG A 12 -11.38 5.18 3.15
CA ARG A 12 -12.72 5.42 3.70
C ARG A 12 -12.66 6.11 5.08
N PRO A 13 -13.57 7.08 5.35
CA PRO A 13 -13.80 7.57 6.71
C PRO A 13 -14.08 6.39 7.66
N ASN A 14 -13.54 6.45 8.89
CA ASN A 14 -13.70 5.42 9.93
C ASN A 14 -13.28 4.00 9.51
N ARG A 15 -12.38 3.87 8.52
CA ARG A 15 -11.81 2.59 8.08
C ARG A 15 -11.14 1.82 9.23
N LYS A 16 -11.34 0.50 9.24
CA LYS A 16 -10.59 -0.42 10.11
C LYS A 16 -9.17 -0.71 9.62
N SER A 17 -8.86 -0.36 8.37
CA SER A 17 -7.55 -0.61 7.76
C SER A 17 -6.38 -0.03 8.55
N LEU A 18 -6.55 1.18 9.09
CA LEU A 18 -5.52 1.81 9.92
C LEU A 18 -5.31 1.07 11.25
N ASP A 19 -6.38 0.63 11.90
CA ASP A 19 -6.30 -0.12 13.16
C ASP A 19 -5.58 -1.47 12.96
N VAL A 20 -5.94 -2.20 11.90
CA VAL A 20 -5.29 -3.46 11.54
C VAL A 20 -3.82 -3.24 11.20
N ALA A 21 -3.49 -2.19 10.43
CA ALA A 21 -2.10 -1.90 10.07
C ALA A 21 -1.24 -1.51 11.28
N LYS A 22 -1.80 -0.78 12.25
CA LYS A 22 -1.14 -0.54 13.54
C LYS A 22 -0.89 -1.84 14.30
N TRP A 23 -1.86 -2.76 14.34
CA TRP A 23 -1.67 -4.07 14.95
C TRP A 23 -0.56 -4.88 14.27
N VAL A 24 -0.48 -4.86 12.93
CA VAL A 24 0.63 -5.49 12.18
C VAL A 24 1.97 -4.85 12.54
N LEU A 25 2.03 -3.52 12.65
CA LEU A 25 3.26 -2.81 13.03
C LEU A 25 3.76 -3.22 14.42
N GLU A 26 2.86 -3.31 15.40
CA GLU A 26 3.21 -3.75 16.75
C GLU A 26 3.71 -5.20 16.79
N ALA A 27 3.17 -6.08 15.94
CA ALA A 27 3.70 -7.43 15.79
C ALA A 27 5.10 -7.42 15.13
N ALA A 28 5.29 -6.63 14.06
CA ALA A 28 6.54 -6.56 13.31
C ALA A 28 7.70 -5.97 14.14
N ARG A 29 7.42 -4.96 14.96
CA ARG A 29 8.40 -4.31 15.86
C ARG A 29 9.01 -5.24 16.92
N LYS A 30 8.44 -6.43 17.12
CA LYS A 30 9.05 -7.46 17.98
C LYS A 30 10.26 -8.12 17.32
N ARG A 31 10.49 -7.89 16.03
CA ARG A 31 11.65 -8.37 15.27
C ARG A 31 12.69 -7.27 15.15
N SER A 32 13.95 -7.68 15.03
CA SER A 32 15.11 -6.77 14.92
C SER A 32 15.86 -6.88 13.58
N ASP A 33 15.36 -7.68 12.65
CA ASP A 33 15.99 -7.99 11.36
C ASP A 33 15.69 -6.96 10.25
N ALA A 34 14.66 -6.13 10.44
CA ALA A 34 14.30 -5.03 9.55
C ALA A 34 13.69 -3.86 10.33
N ALA A 35 13.68 -2.68 9.71
CA ALA A 35 12.97 -1.51 10.18
C ALA A 35 11.56 -1.50 9.58
N TYR A 36 10.55 -1.28 10.41
CA TYR A 36 9.15 -1.34 10.00
C TYR A 36 8.50 0.03 10.16
N GLU A 37 7.78 0.47 9.14
CA GLU A 37 7.03 1.72 9.21
C GLU A 37 5.62 1.59 8.62
N LEU A 38 4.70 2.37 9.16
CA LEU A 38 3.34 2.45 8.66
C LEU A 38 3.27 3.45 7.49
N VAL A 39 2.59 3.06 6.42
CA VAL A 39 2.33 3.91 5.26
C VAL A 39 0.83 3.97 5.03
N ASP A 40 0.22 5.10 5.39
CA ASP A 40 -1.20 5.32 5.18
C ASP A 40 -1.43 5.92 3.78
N ILE A 41 -2.08 5.18 2.89
CA ILE A 41 -2.32 5.67 1.51
C ILE A 41 -3.23 6.90 1.51
N LYS A 42 -3.99 7.13 2.60
CA LYS A 42 -4.83 8.32 2.74
C LYS A 42 -3.99 9.61 2.81
N ASP A 43 -2.78 9.55 3.37
CA ASP A 43 -1.93 10.73 3.58
C ASP A 43 -1.34 11.28 2.27
N PHE A 44 -1.40 10.50 1.19
CA PHE A 44 -0.90 10.89 -0.12
C PHE A 44 -1.94 11.64 -0.96
N GLU A 45 -3.21 11.59 -0.57
CA GLU A 45 -4.33 12.29 -1.21
C GLU A 45 -4.40 12.04 -2.72
N LEU A 46 -4.13 10.79 -3.14
CA LEU A 46 -4.12 10.41 -4.54
C LEU A 46 -5.54 10.55 -5.14
N PRO A 47 -5.74 11.36 -6.20
CA PRO A 47 -6.99 11.37 -6.95
C PRO A 47 -7.15 10.05 -7.72
N LEU A 48 -8.25 9.87 -8.45
CA LEU A 48 -8.32 8.77 -9.43
C LEU A 48 -7.26 9.02 -10.49
N LEU A 49 -6.43 8.01 -10.77
CA LEU A 49 -5.24 8.05 -11.65
C LEU A 49 -5.30 9.17 -12.71
N ASP A 50 -4.58 10.27 -12.45
CA ASP A 50 -4.60 11.53 -13.21
C ASP A 50 -3.23 11.85 -13.87
N GLU A 51 -2.32 10.89 -13.89
CA GLU A 51 -1.07 11.00 -14.65
C GLU A 51 -1.34 10.81 -16.15
N PRO A 52 -0.90 11.74 -17.01
CA PRO A 52 -1.13 11.66 -18.46
C PRO A 52 -0.22 10.64 -19.15
N ILE A 53 0.83 10.18 -18.46
CA ILE A 53 1.81 9.23 -18.99
C ILE A 53 1.75 7.96 -18.13
N PRO A 54 1.67 6.76 -18.75
CA PRO A 54 1.77 5.49 -18.04
C PRO A 54 2.98 5.41 -17.09
N PRO A 55 2.82 4.85 -15.88
CA PRO A 55 3.88 4.81 -14.86
C PRO A 55 5.10 4.00 -15.29
N SER A 56 4.94 3.06 -16.23
CA SER A 56 6.04 2.25 -16.79
C SER A 56 7.10 3.08 -17.54
N MET A 57 6.78 4.32 -17.94
CA MET A 57 7.76 5.24 -18.52
C MET A 57 8.57 6.03 -17.48
N GLY A 58 8.25 5.91 -16.19
CA GLY A 58 8.97 6.58 -15.09
C GLY A 58 8.89 8.11 -15.11
N LYS A 59 7.87 8.68 -15.78
CA LYS A 59 7.70 10.14 -15.95
C LYS A 59 6.47 10.64 -15.20
N TYR A 60 6.60 10.83 -13.90
CA TYR A 60 5.53 11.40 -13.05
C TYR A 60 5.52 12.93 -13.13
N GLN A 61 4.36 13.52 -13.38
CA GLN A 61 4.21 14.97 -13.46
C GLN A 61 3.62 15.54 -12.18
N GLN A 62 2.67 14.83 -11.57
CA GLN A 62 1.90 15.35 -10.45
C GLN A 62 2.71 15.34 -9.14
N PRO A 63 2.58 16.39 -8.29
CA PRO A 63 3.25 16.43 -7.00
C PRO A 63 2.87 15.28 -6.07
N HIS A 64 1.61 14.84 -6.08
CA HIS A 64 1.13 13.74 -5.24
C HIS A 64 1.75 12.40 -5.66
N THR A 65 1.83 12.12 -6.98
CA THR A 65 2.52 10.95 -7.52
C THR A 65 3.99 10.95 -7.17
N LYS A 66 4.68 12.09 -7.29
CA LYS A 66 6.11 12.20 -6.93
C LYS A 66 6.36 11.91 -5.44
N ARG A 67 5.49 12.41 -4.55
CA ARG A 67 5.58 12.10 -3.11
C ARG A 67 5.35 10.60 -2.86
N TRP A 68 4.37 10.02 -3.53
CA TRP A 68 4.04 8.60 -3.42
C TRP A 68 5.18 7.71 -3.94
N ALA A 69 5.70 8.02 -5.13
CA ALA A 69 6.85 7.36 -5.73
C ALA A 69 8.07 7.41 -4.81
N ALA A 70 8.42 8.59 -4.29
CA ALA A 70 9.53 8.75 -3.36
C ALA A 70 9.34 7.91 -2.09
N LYS A 71 8.10 7.82 -1.56
CA LYS A 71 7.82 6.98 -0.41
C LYS A 71 8.04 5.50 -0.71
N ILE A 72 7.45 4.98 -1.78
CA ILE A 72 7.56 3.56 -2.13
C ILE A 72 8.99 3.19 -2.54
N ALA A 73 9.69 4.08 -3.24
CA ALA A 73 11.09 3.91 -3.59
C ALA A 73 11.99 3.75 -2.35
N SER A 74 11.65 4.40 -1.23
CA SER A 74 12.43 4.33 0.02
C SER A 74 12.32 3.02 0.80
N LEU A 75 11.44 2.11 0.36
CA LEU A 75 11.14 0.83 1.01
C LEU A 75 11.72 -0.34 0.21
N ASP A 76 12.13 -1.41 0.90
CA ASP A 76 12.71 -2.62 0.31
C ASP A 76 11.68 -3.77 0.21
N ALA A 77 10.62 -3.74 1.00
CA ALA A 77 9.53 -4.72 0.98
C ALA A 77 8.24 -4.14 1.57
N PHE A 78 7.13 -4.87 1.36
CA PHE A 78 5.79 -4.39 1.71
C PHE A 78 4.96 -5.45 2.43
N VAL A 79 4.10 -4.99 3.35
CA VAL A 79 2.95 -5.75 3.83
C VAL A 79 1.70 -4.92 3.53
N PHE A 80 0.89 -5.37 2.56
CA PHE A 80 -0.37 -4.72 2.22
C PHE A 80 -1.48 -5.17 3.18
N VAL A 81 -2.15 -4.20 3.80
CA VAL A 81 -3.25 -4.43 4.74
C VAL A 81 -4.57 -4.15 4.02
N SER A 82 -5.15 -5.17 3.40
CA SER A 82 -6.25 -5.03 2.45
C SER A 82 -7.59 -5.50 3.02
N PRO A 83 -8.58 -4.60 3.25
CA PRO A 83 -9.96 -5.05 3.42
C PRO A 83 -10.50 -5.64 2.12
N GLU A 84 -11.43 -6.58 2.20
CA GLU A 84 -12.17 -7.06 1.03
C GLU A 84 -13.42 -6.21 0.81
N TYR A 85 -13.49 -5.54 -0.35
CA TYR A 85 -14.68 -4.79 -0.78
C TYR A 85 -15.24 -5.43 -2.04
N ASN A 86 -16.54 -5.78 -1.99
CA ASN A 86 -17.28 -6.33 -3.14
C ASN A 86 -16.52 -7.43 -3.89
N HIS A 87 -16.00 -8.43 -3.17
CA HIS A 87 -15.27 -9.57 -3.76
C HIS A 87 -13.92 -9.21 -4.40
N GLY A 88 -13.24 -8.15 -3.93
CA GLY A 88 -11.92 -7.81 -4.43
C GLY A 88 -11.15 -6.79 -3.59
N ILE A 89 -10.05 -6.32 -4.16
CA ILE A 89 -9.20 -5.28 -3.59
C ILE A 89 -9.93 -3.92 -3.57
N PRO A 90 -9.72 -3.07 -2.56
CA PRO A 90 -10.31 -1.73 -2.53
C PRO A 90 -9.81 -0.87 -3.69
N ALA A 91 -10.71 -0.13 -4.32
CA ALA A 91 -10.38 0.77 -5.43
C ALA A 91 -9.25 1.76 -5.08
N ALA A 92 -9.25 2.31 -3.87
CA ALA A 92 -8.20 3.22 -3.43
C ALA A 92 -6.82 2.56 -3.34
N LEU A 93 -6.75 1.30 -2.90
CA LEU A 93 -5.49 0.55 -2.85
C LEU A 93 -5.01 0.21 -4.27
N LYS A 94 -5.90 -0.29 -5.13
CA LYS A 94 -5.58 -0.57 -6.53
C LYS A 94 -5.09 0.68 -7.25
N ASN A 95 -5.77 1.81 -7.05
CA ASN A 95 -5.38 3.10 -7.58
C ASN A 95 -3.99 3.52 -7.10
N ALA A 96 -3.69 3.40 -5.79
CA ALA A 96 -2.36 3.70 -5.26
C ALA A 96 -1.26 2.81 -5.87
N ILE A 97 -1.55 1.54 -6.14
CA ILE A 97 -0.62 0.64 -6.84
C ILE A 97 -0.43 1.10 -8.30
N ASP A 98 -1.52 1.41 -9.00
CA ASP A 98 -1.54 1.80 -10.41
C ASP A 98 -0.85 3.15 -10.71
N PHE A 99 -0.67 4.02 -9.70
CA PHE A 99 0.10 5.24 -9.86
C PHE A 99 1.57 5.02 -10.16
N LEU A 100 2.12 3.86 -9.79
CA LEU A 100 3.55 3.56 -9.83
C LEU A 100 3.84 2.27 -10.59
N PHE A 101 5.10 2.08 -11.00
CA PHE A 101 5.52 0.86 -11.70
C PHE A 101 6.88 0.39 -11.22
N ALA A 102 7.93 1.16 -11.52
CA ALA A 102 9.31 0.77 -11.25
C ALA A 102 9.58 0.60 -9.74
N GLU A 103 8.87 1.36 -8.91
CA GLU A 103 9.03 1.40 -7.46
C GLU A 103 8.64 0.08 -6.77
N TRP A 104 7.82 -0.75 -7.42
CA TRP A 104 7.39 -2.07 -6.94
C TRP A 104 8.33 -3.20 -7.34
N ASN A 105 9.14 -3.01 -8.38
CA ASN A 105 9.92 -4.08 -8.99
C ASN A 105 10.99 -4.64 -8.05
N HIS A 106 11.18 -5.95 -8.09
CA HIS A 106 12.20 -6.69 -7.32
C HIS A 106 12.09 -6.55 -5.79
N LYS A 107 10.91 -6.19 -5.26
CA LYS A 107 10.64 -6.07 -3.83
C LYS A 107 9.66 -7.14 -3.38
N ALA A 108 9.88 -7.67 -2.18
CA ALA A 108 8.98 -8.66 -1.60
C ALA A 108 7.66 -8.00 -1.16
N ALA A 109 6.54 -8.71 -1.34
CA ALA A 109 5.23 -8.29 -0.87
C ALA A 109 4.56 -9.41 -0.08
N GLY A 110 4.01 -9.07 1.09
CA GLY A 110 3.12 -9.90 1.88
C GLY A 110 1.77 -9.22 2.08
N PHE A 111 0.79 -9.97 2.59
CA PHE A 111 -0.58 -9.49 2.74
C PHE A 111 -1.14 -9.83 4.12
N VAL A 112 -1.91 -8.89 4.66
CA VAL A 112 -2.84 -9.13 5.77
C VAL A 112 -4.19 -8.64 5.30
N SER A 113 -5.11 -9.57 5.03
CA SER A 113 -6.46 -9.23 4.59
C SER A 113 -7.51 -9.55 5.62
N TYR A 114 -8.67 -8.91 5.48
CA TYR A 114 -9.82 -9.13 6.34
C TYR A 114 -11.12 -8.79 5.60
N GLY A 115 -12.20 -9.47 5.97
CA GLY A 115 -13.51 -9.35 5.35
C GLY A 115 -14.44 -10.41 5.89
N ALA A 116 -15.68 -10.47 5.37
CA ALA A 116 -16.70 -11.41 5.86
C ALA A 116 -16.25 -12.88 5.78
N VAL A 117 -15.40 -13.23 4.81
CA VAL A 117 -14.82 -14.57 4.62
C VAL A 117 -13.29 -14.58 4.79
N GLY A 118 -12.75 -13.68 5.62
CA GLY A 118 -11.31 -13.61 5.89
C GLY A 118 -10.49 -12.83 4.84
N GLY A 119 -11.12 -12.35 3.76
CA GLY A 119 -10.50 -11.42 2.81
C GLY A 119 -9.55 -12.04 1.80
N ALA A 120 -9.60 -13.36 1.60
CA ALA A 120 -8.74 -14.07 0.62
C ALA A 120 -8.88 -13.50 -0.80
N ARG A 121 -10.09 -13.08 -1.18
CA ARG A 121 -10.39 -12.58 -2.53
C ARG A 121 -9.79 -11.20 -2.80
N ALA A 122 -9.50 -10.44 -1.74
CA ALA A 122 -8.77 -9.19 -1.86
C ALA A 122 -7.27 -9.39 -2.13
N VAL A 123 -6.75 -10.60 -1.87
CA VAL A 123 -5.34 -10.98 -2.08
C VAL A 123 -5.17 -11.69 -3.43
N GLU A 124 -6.15 -12.47 -3.87
CA GLU A 124 -6.12 -13.18 -5.15
C GLU A 124 -6.38 -12.29 -6.38
N HIS A 125 -6.98 -11.12 -6.19
CA HIS A 125 -7.32 -10.15 -7.24
C HIS A 125 -6.11 -9.30 -7.66
#